data_AF-A0A944T580-F1
#
_entry.id   AF-A0A944T580-F1
#
_cell.length_a   1.000
_cell.length_b   1.000
_cell.length_c   1.000
_cell.angle_alpha   90.00
_cell.angle_beta   90.00
_cell.angle_gamma   90.00
#
_symmetry.space_group_name_H-M   'P 1'
#
loop_
_entity.id
_entity.type
_entity.pdbx_description
1 polymer ?
#
loop_
_entity_poly.entity_id
_entity_poly.type
_entity_poly.pdbx_seq_one_letter_code
_entity_poly.pdbx_strand_id
1 'polypeptide(L)'
;MSKQEKKITLYLNEFKNTLKIKVDEDLLTKVTKGLGPSIYNADASKVSGSDAKELETVKNNFLIKKLGLSASDKLDEAITEVMDQMGSSNRNKYRVMVYYLLVLKFKKQSVYNS
;
A
#
# COMPACT_ATOMS: atom_id res chain seq x y z
N MET A 1 -14.63 18.58 3.49
CA MET A 1 -13.73 17.49 3.07
C MET A 1 -14.34 16.65 1.96
N SER A 2 -13.64 16.51 0.84
CA SER A 2 -13.98 15.63 -0.28
C SER A 2 -13.94 14.15 0.13
N LYS A 3 -14.54 13.26 -0.68
CA LYS A 3 -14.48 11.80 -0.45
C LYS A 3 -13.04 11.29 -0.39
N GLN A 4 -12.15 11.89 -1.17
CA GLN A 4 -10.73 11.54 -1.21
C GLN A 4 -10.01 11.99 0.05
N GLU A 5 -10.23 13.22 0.50
CA GLU A 5 -9.64 13.73 1.75
C GLU A 5 -10.04 12.87 2.95
N LYS A 6 -11.31 12.43 3.00
CA LYS A 6 -11.77 11.49 4.04
C LYS A 6 -10.99 10.18 4.04
N LYS A 7 -10.64 9.65 2.86
CA LYS A 7 -9.82 8.43 2.73
C LYS A 7 -8.38 8.67 3.17
N ILE A 8 -7.78 9.79 2.79
CA ILE A 8 -6.42 10.15 3.22
C ILE A 8 -6.36 10.27 4.75
N THR A 9 -7.30 11.00 5.36
CA THR A 9 -7.39 11.11 6.82
C THR A 9 -7.59 9.75 7.49
N LEU A 10 -8.43 8.88 6.93
CA LEU A 10 -8.57 7.50 7.40
C LEU A 10 -7.21 6.79 7.42
N TYR A 11 -6.48 6.79 6.31
CA TYR A 11 -5.20 6.08 6.21
C TYR A 11 -4.12 6.65 7.14
N LEU A 12 -4.06 7.97 7.31
CA LEU A 12 -3.16 8.62 8.28
C LEU A 12 -3.46 8.17 9.71
N ASN A 13 -4.74 8.12 10.08
CA ASN A 13 -5.17 7.64 11.39
C ASN A 13 -4.85 6.15 11.56
N GLU A 14 -5.07 5.32 10.55
CA GLU A 14 -4.71 3.90 10.58
C GLU A 14 -3.21 3.70 10.79
N PHE A 15 -2.36 4.43 10.06
CA PHE A 15 -0.90 4.39 10.28
C PHE A 15 -0.52 4.78 11.70
N LYS A 16 -1.10 5.87 12.22
CA LYS A 16 -0.85 6.35 13.59
C LYS A 16 -1.28 5.34 14.65
N ASN A 17 -2.46 4.74 14.49
CA ASN A 17 -3.07 3.87 15.49
C ASN A 17 -2.50 2.45 15.47
N THR A 18 -2.18 1.93 14.29
CA THR A 18 -1.71 0.55 14.11
C THR A 18 -0.19 0.44 14.12
N LEU A 19 0.50 1.24 13.30
CA LEU A 19 1.94 1.12 13.10
C LEU A 19 2.74 2.12 13.95
N LYS A 20 2.11 3.19 14.43
CA LYS A 20 2.75 4.26 15.23
C LYS A 20 3.99 4.87 14.54
N ILE A 21 4.00 4.87 13.21
CA ILE A 21 5.08 5.47 12.41
C ILE A 21 4.68 6.84 11.89
N LYS A 22 5.68 7.70 11.65
CA LYS A 22 5.48 8.96 10.94
C LYS A 22 5.31 8.68 9.45
N VAL A 23 4.30 9.28 8.83
CA VAL A 23 3.97 9.11 7.42
C VAL A 23 4.25 10.41 6.67
N ASP A 24 4.83 10.30 5.49
CA ASP A 24 4.89 11.39 4.53
C ASP A 24 3.51 11.54 3.88
N GLU A 25 2.79 12.59 4.27
CA GLU A 25 1.42 12.83 3.82
C GLU A 25 1.33 13.13 2.32
N ASP A 26 2.36 13.74 1.72
CA ASP A 26 2.38 14.03 0.29
C ASP A 26 2.50 12.73 -0.52
N LEU A 27 3.45 11.87 -0.13
CA LEU A 27 3.58 10.55 -0.74
C LEU A 27 2.32 9.71 -0.55
N LEU A 28 1.73 9.68 0.65
CA LEU A 28 0.49 8.94 0.89
C LEU A 28 -0.66 9.47 0.03
N THR A 29 -0.76 10.78 -0.13
CA THR A 29 -1.75 11.43 -1.00
C THR A 29 -1.56 11.03 -2.45
N LYS A 30 -0.32 11.03 -2.95
CA LYS A 30 0.03 10.59 -4.31
C LYS A 30 -0.28 9.11 -4.54
N VAL A 31 0.04 8.24 -3.60
CA VAL A 31 -0.32 6.81 -3.65
C VAL A 31 -1.85 6.64 -3.68
N THR A 32 -2.57 7.37 -2.83
CA THR A 32 -4.03 7.36 -2.79
C THR A 32 -4.64 7.79 -4.13
N LYS A 33 -4.12 8.88 -4.72
CA LYS A 33 -4.52 9.35 -6.06
C LYS A 33 -4.24 8.29 -7.13
N GLY A 34 -3.07 7.67 -7.10
CA GLY A 34 -2.67 6.65 -8.07
C GLY A 34 -3.53 5.39 -8.08
N LEU A 35 -4.20 5.08 -6.96
CA LEU A 35 -5.16 3.97 -6.87
C LEU A 35 -6.56 4.33 -7.41
N GLY A 36 -6.85 5.61 -7.61
CA GLY A 36 -8.08 6.09 -8.25
C GLY A 36 -9.36 5.59 -7.55
N PRO A 37 -10.39 5.16 -8.30
CA PRO A 37 -11.69 4.81 -7.72
C PRO A 37 -11.67 3.54 -6.85
N SER A 38 -10.64 2.71 -6.95
CA SER A 38 -10.52 1.47 -6.17
C SER A 38 -10.54 1.70 -4.66
N ILE A 39 -10.10 2.88 -4.19
CA ILE A 39 -10.08 3.24 -2.76
C ILE A 39 -11.48 3.35 -2.14
N TYR A 40 -12.52 3.49 -2.97
CA TYR A 40 -13.91 3.61 -2.54
C TYR A 40 -14.64 2.26 -2.51
N ASN A 41 -14.12 1.24 -3.18
CA ASN A 41 -14.68 -0.11 -3.14
C ASN A 41 -14.14 -0.86 -1.90
N ALA A 42 -15.03 -1.46 -1.12
CA ALA A 42 -14.67 -2.08 0.16
C ALA A 42 -13.64 -3.21 0.02
N ASP A 43 -13.77 -4.03 -1.04
CA ASP A 43 -12.91 -5.18 -1.29
C ASP A 43 -11.63 -4.77 -2.01
N ALA A 44 -11.76 -3.97 -3.09
CA ALA A 44 -10.59 -3.53 -3.88
C ALA A 44 -9.65 -2.60 -3.08
N SER A 45 -10.18 -1.87 -2.09
CA SER A 45 -9.39 -1.00 -1.23
C SER A 45 -8.56 -1.74 -0.19
N LYS A 46 -8.68 -3.07 -0.08
CA LYS A 46 -7.95 -3.91 0.88
C LYS A 46 -7.11 -4.98 0.16
N VAL A 47 -6.13 -5.51 0.89
CA VAL A 47 -5.25 -6.60 0.47
C VAL A 47 -5.35 -7.71 1.51
N SER A 48 -5.68 -8.92 1.05
CA SER A 48 -5.67 -10.11 1.90
C SER A 48 -4.25 -10.63 2.03
N GLY A 49 -3.67 -10.50 3.23
CA GLY A 49 -2.30 -10.92 3.51
C GLY A 49 -2.08 -12.44 3.51
N SER A 50 -3.15 -13.23 3.51
CA SER A 50 -3.10 -14.70 3.52
C SER A 50 -3.57 -15.34 2.21
N ASP A 51 -4.00 -14.54 1.24
CA ASP A 51 -4.43 -15.03 -0.07
C ASP A 51 -3.27 -14.92 -1.05
N ALA A 52 -2.70 -16.08 -1.42
CA ALA A 52 -1.55 -16.15 -2.32
C ALA A 52 -1.82 -15.47 -3.69
N LYS A 53 -3.05 -15.56 -4.21
CA LYS A 53 -3.40 -14.95 -5.51
C LYS A 53 -3.45 -13.43 -5.42
N GLU A 54 -3.93 -12.91 -4.29
CA GLU A 54 -3.92 -11.48 -4.01
C GLU A 54 -2.49 -10.96 -3.88
N LEU A 55 -1.61 -11.67 -3.16
CA LEU A 55 -0.20 -11.30 -3.04
C LEU A 55 0.54 -11.36 -4.38
N GLU A 56 0.27 -12.36 -5.20
CA GLU A 56 0.82 -12.47 -6.56
C GLU A 56 0.36 -11.28 -7.44
N THR A 57 -0.90 -10.86 -7.29
CA THR A 57 -1.44 -9.69 -7.99
C THR A 57 -0.72 -8.41 -7.57
N VAL A 58 -0.44 -8.23 -6.28
CA VAL A 58 0.38 -7.11 -5.78
C VAL A 58 1.80 -7.17 -6.38
N LYS A 59 2.44 -8.34 -6.38
CA LYS A 59 3.78 -8.52 -6.96
C LYS A 59 3.82 -8.13 -8.43
N ASN A 60 2.97 -8.75 -9.25
CA ASN A 60 3.04 -8.61 -10.70
C ASN A 60 2.56 -7.23 -11.17
N ASN A 61 1.43 -6.75 -10.65
CA ASN A 61 0.83 -5.51 -11.16
C ASN A 61 1.41 -4.26 -10.50
N PHE A 62 1.79 -4.33 -9.23
CA PHE A 62 2.31 -3.17 -8.53
C PHE A 62 3.84 -3.15 -8.53
N LEU A 63 4.49 -4.15 -7.93
CA LEU A 63 5.95 -4.13 -7.79
C LEU A 63 6.66 -4.19 -9.15
N ILE A 64 6.29 -5.15 -10.01
CA ILE A 64 6.94 -5.30 -11.31
C ILE A 64 6.44 -4.24 -12.29
N LYS A 65 5.14 -4.24 -12.61
CA LYS A 65 4.61 -3.38 -13.68
C LYS A 65 4.59 -1.89 -13.33
N LYS A 66 4.23 -1.50 -12.10
CA LYS A 66 4.11 -0.08 -11.73
C LYS A 66 5.42 0.50 -11.18
N LEU A 67 6.13 -0.22 -10.32
CA LEU A 67 7.38 0.26 -9.72
C LEU A 67 8.65 -0.10 -10.53
N GLY A 68 8.49 -0.92 -11.57
CA GLY A 68 9.59 -1.32 -12.46
C GLY A 68 10.64 -2.18 -11.74
N LEU A 69 10.22 -3.00 -10.78
CA LEU A 69 11.10 -3.95 -10.10
C LEU A 69 11.22 -5.24 -10.91
N SER A 70 12.35 -5.92 -10.74
CA SER A 70 12.65 -7.21 -11.35
C SER A 70 12.23 -8.37 -10.45
N ALA A 71 11.98 -9.55 -11.02
CA ALA A 71 11.65 -10.75 -10.25
C ALA A 71 12.77 -11.19 -9.28
N SER A 72 14.02 -10.75 -9.52
CA SER A 72 15.15 -10.99 -8.62
C SER A 72 15.13 -10.13 -7.34
N ASP A 73 14.28 -9.11 -7.24
CA ASP A 73 14.31 -8.12 -6.15
C ASP A 73 13.67 -8.57 -4.83
N LYS A 74 13.74 -9.87 -4.48
CA LYS A 74 13.16 -10.43 -3.22
C LYS A 74 11.74 -9.95 -2.94
N LEU A 75 10.90 -9.89 -3.98
CA LEU A 75 9.58 -9.26 -3.93
C LEU A 75 8.62 -9.95 -2.95
N ASP A 76 8.65 -11.28 -2.90
CA ASP A 76 7.81 -12.06 -1.99
C ASP A 76 8.19 -11.84 -0.52
N GLU A 77 9.50 -11.79 -0.22
CA GLU A 77 10.02 -11.46 1.13
C GLU A 77 9.52 -10.08 1.57
N ALA A 78 9.61 -9.09 0.67
CA ALA A 78 9.14 -7.73 0.94
C ALA A 78 7.63 -7.62 1.16
N ILE A 79 6.83 -8.38 0.42
CA ILE A 79 5.38 -8.42 0.63
C ILE A 79 5.07 -9.03 1.99
N THR A 80 5.69 -10.16 2.34
CA THR A 80 5.49 -10.81 3.64
C THR A 80 5.85 -9.88 4.79
N GLU A 81 7.02 -9.22 4.73
CA GLU A 81 7.42 -8.26 5.76
C GLU A 81 6.43 -7.10 5.91
N VAL A 82 5.85 -6.59 4.81
CA VAL A 82 4.82 -5.54 4.87
C VAL A 82 3.52 -6.08 5.45
N MET A 83 3.12 -7.32 5.14
CA MET A 83 1.92 -7.94 5.73
C MET A 83 2.07 -8.17 7.23
N ASP A 84 3.25 -8.60 7.66
CA ASP A 84 3.61 -8.78 9.06
C ASP A 84 3.66 -7.46 9.80
N GLN A 85 4.30 -6.43 9.20
CA GLN A 85 4.30 -5.08 9.73
C GLN A 85 2.87 -4.56 9.94
N MET A 86 1.97 -4.80 8.98
CA MET A 86 0.56 -4.42 9.07
C MET A 86 -0.24 -5.22 10.14
N GLY A 87 0.32 -6.32 10.64
CA GLY A 87 -0.24 -7.17 11.68
C GLY A 87 -1.23 -8.22 11.15
N SER A 88 -1.06 -9.48 11.54
CA SER A 88 -1.92 -10.60 11.11
C SER A 88 -3.39 -10.42 11.54
N SER A 89 -3.63 -9.85 12.73
CA SER A 89 -4.97 -9.55 13.27
C SER A 89 -5.66 -8.36 12.59
N ASN A 90 -4.93 -7.53 11.84
CA ASN A 90 -5.50 -6.40 11.14
C ASN A 90 -6.32 -6.88 9.92
N ARG A 91 -7.65 -6.77 10.01
CA ARG A 91 -8.59 -7.09 8.93
C ARG A 91 -8.74 -5.97 7.90
N ASN A 92 -8.16 -4.80 8.18
CA ASN A 92 -8.24 -3.59 7.37
C ASN A 92 -6.86 -3.23 6.79
N LYS A 93 -6.19 -4.21 6.16
CA LYS A 93 -4.96 -3.96 5.41
C LYS A 93 -5.26 -3.18 4.13
N TYR A 94 -5.41 -1.86 4.25
CA TYR A 94 -5.74 -1.00 3.13
C TYR A 94 -4.64 -1.03 2.07
N ARG A 95 -5.02 -1.22 0.80
CA ARG A 95 -4.10 -1.30 -0.34
C ARG A 95 -3.20 -0.08 -0.45
N VAL A 96 -3.72 1.10 -0.14
CA VAL A 96 -2.95 2.36 -0.08
C VAL A 96 -1.80 2.25 0.92
N MET A 97 -2.04 1.72 2.12
CA MET A 97 -1.03 1.57 3.16
C MET A 97 0.04 0.53 2.75
N VAL A 98 -0.41 -0.62 2.22
CA VAL A 98 0.48 -1.67 1.70
C VAL A 98 1.39 -1.11 0.59
N TYR A 99 0.81 -0.39 -0.37
CA TYR A 99 1.55 0.17 -1.50
C TYR A 99 2.52 1.26 -1.05
N TYR A 100 2.11 2.11 -0.11
CA TYR A 100 2.99 3.10 0.50
C TYR A 100 4.21 2.45 1.16
N LEU A 101 4.01 1.42 1.98
CA LEU A 101 5.11 0.72 2.67
C LEU A 101 6.06 0.02 1.67
N LEU A 102 5.52 -0.62 0.63
CA LEU A 102 6.32 -1.23 -0.43
C LEU A 102 7.14 -0.18 -1.21
N VAL A 103 6.54 0.98 -1.51
CA VAL A 103 7.24 2.10 -2.16
C VAL A 103 8.41 2.59 -1.32
N LEU A 104 8.22 2.74 0.00
CA LEU A 104 9.31 3.09 0.90
C LEU A 104 10.40 2.02 0.94
N LYS A 105 10.00 0.74 1.08
CA LYS A 105 10.92 -0.39 1.20
C LYS A 105 11.87 -0.49 0.01
N PHE A 106 11.36 -0.27 -1.20
CA PHE A 106 12.15 -0.29 -2.44
C PHE A 106 12.69 1.08 -2.87
N LYS A 107 12.49 2.13 -2.07
CA LYS A 107 12.91 3.52 -2.38
C LYS A 107 12.40 4.02 -3.75
N LYS A 108 11.13 3.70 -4.06
CA LYS A 108 10.48 4.01 -5.35
C LYS A 108 9.57 5.25 -5.28
N GLN A 109 9.81 6.17 -4.34
CA GLN A 109 9.02 7.41 -4.19
C GLN A 109 9.03 8.25 -5.47
N SER A 110 10.14 8.21 -6.23
CA SER A 110 10.30 8.94 -7.49
C SER A 110 9.26 8.59 -8.56
N VAL A 111 8.67 7.39 -8.52
CA VAL A 111 7.56 6.97 -9.41
C VAL A 111 6.31 7.85 -9.22
N TYR A 112 6.20 8.55 -8.08
CA TYR A 112 5.09 9.41 -7.71
C TYR A 112 5.44 10.91 -7.74
N ASN A 113 6.65 11.29 -8.19
CA ASN A 113 7.07 12.68 -8.28
C ASN A 113 6.66 13.39 -9.57
N SER A 114 5.91 12.69 -10.44
CA SER A 114 5.40 13.20 -11.72
C SER A 114 4.05 13.89 -11.58
#